data_AF-A0A2E4ZZQ4-F1
#
_entry.id   AF-A0A2E4ZZQ4-F1
#
_cell.length_a   1.000
_cell.length_b   1.000
_cell.length_c   1.000
_cell.angle_alpha   90.00
_cell.angle_beta   90.00
_cell.angle_gamma   90.00
#
_symmetry.space_group_name_H-M   'P 1'
#
loop_
_entity.id
_entity.type
_entity.pdbx_description
1 polymer ?
#
loop_
_entity_poly.entity_id
_entity_poly.type
_entity_poly.pdbx_seq_one_letter_code
_entity_poly.pdbx_strand_id
1 'polypeptide(L)' 'MIQRKYRIVKTGGWTSLVREVNDLLEQEFKDTEGYLFTAAGRWQCLGAPFKDGEDHCQAMVFERDED' A
#
# COMPACT_ATOMS: atom_id res chain seq x y z
N MET A 1 17.65 -12.78 -4.61
CA MET A 1 17.36 -11.89 -5.78
C MET A 1 16.10 -11.10 -5.44
N ILE A 2 16.15 -9.77 -5.49
CA ILE A 2 14.99 -8.94 -5.12
C ILE A 2 14.02 -8.85 -6.30
N GLN A 3 12.80 -9.34 -6.12
CA GLN A 3 11.68 -9.09 -7.03
C GLN A 3 10.83 -7.93 -6.52
N ARG A 4 10.44 -7.03 -7.44
CA ARG A 4 9.55 -5.89 -7.16
C ARG A 4 8.28 -6.00 -7.99
N LYS A 5 7.12 -5.85 -7.36
CA LYS A 5 5.82 -5.76 -8.05
C LYS A 5 5.18 -4.40 -7.77
N TYR A 6 4.77 -3.70 -8.82
CA TYR A 6 4.16 -2.38 -8.70
C TYR A 6 2.64 -2.48 -8.87
N ARG A 7 1.90 -1.66 -8.14
CA ARG A 7 0.43 -1.53 -8.24
C ARG A 7 0.02 -0.07 -8.08
N ILE A 8 -1.01 0.35 -8.81
CA ILE A 8 -1.72 1.61 -8.54
C ILE A 8 -3.09 1.24 -7.96
N VAL A 9 -3.36 1.71 -6.75
CA VAL A 9 -4.70 1.68 -6.15
C VAL A 9 -5.45 2.90 -6.63
N LYS A 10 -6.68 2.74 -7.11
CA LYS A 10 -7.47 3.80 -7.73
C LYS A 10 -8.92 3.68 -7.27
N THR A 11 -9.46 4.74 -6.67
CA THR A 11 -10.84 4.75 -6.14
C THR A 11 -11.51 6.10 -6.36
N GLY A 12 -12.84 6.13 -6.45
CA GLY A 12 -13.60 7.38 -6.65
C GLY A 12 -13.66 8.32 -5.44
N GLY A 13 -13.00 8.00 -4.32
CA GLY A 13 -13.10 8.79 -3.10
C GLY A 13 -11.91 8.62 -2.16
N TRP A 14 -11.51 9.72 -1.51
CA TRP A 14 -10.37 9.74 -0.59
C TRP A 14 -10.46 8.69 0.52
N THR A 15 -11.61 8.60 1.20
CA THR A 15 -11.82 7.64 2.29
C THR A 15 -11.70 6.19 1.80
N SER A 16 -12.16 5.91 0.58
CA SER A 16 -12.05 4.58 -0.03
C SER A 16 -10.61 4.26 -0.39
N LEU A 17 -9.84 5.23 -0.92
CA LEU A 17 -8.42 5.06 -1.21
C LEU A 17 -7.65 4.70 0.06
N VAL A 18 -7.85 5.48 1.13
CA VAL A 18 -7.16 5.26 2.42
C VAL A 18 -7.47 3.88 2.97
N ARG A 19 -8.74 3.45 2.93
CA ARG A 19 -9.14 2.12 3.37
C ARG A 19 -8.47 1.02 2.55
N GLU A 20 -8.52 1.08 1.22
CA GLU A 20 -7.97 0.02 0.38
C GLU A 20 -6.44 -0.08 0.49
N VAL A 21 -5.75 1.06 0.58
CA VAL A 21 -4.30 1.09 0.83
C VAL A 21 -3.98 0.46 2.18
N ASN A 22 -4.71 0.80 3.25
CA ASN A 22 -4.49 0.22 4.57
C ASN A 22 -4.79 -1.28 4.60
N ASP A 23 -5.89 -1.73 3.98
CA ASP A 23 -6.23 -3.15 3.86
C ASP A 23 -5.10 -3.94 3.17
N LEU A 24 -4.46 -3.36 2.14
CA LEU A 24 -3.32 -3.99 1.44
C LEU A 24 -2.04 -4.03 2.29
N LEU A 25 -1.80 -3.00 3.09
CA LEU A 25 -0.68 -2.97 4.03
C LEU A 25 -0.90 -3.98 5.16
N GLU A 26 -2.14 -4.15 5.63
CA GLU A 26 -2.53 -5.06 6.71
C GLU A 26 -2.59 -6.54 6.26
N GLN A 27 -3.05 -6.84 5.03
CA GLN A 27 -3.21 -8.23 4.56
C GLN A 27 -1.91 -9.06 4.57
N GLU A 28 -0.74 -8.41 4.43
CA GLU A 28 0.55 -9.10 4.46
C GLU A 28 1.08 -9.36 5.88
N PHE A 29 0.43 -8.85 6.94
CA PHE A 29 0.80 -9.09 8.34
C PHE A 29 -0.40 -9.59 9.16
N LYS A 30 -0.31 -10.83 9.66
CA LYS A 30 -1.28 -11.42 10.61
C LYS A 30 -0.64 -11.59 12.00
N ASP A 31 -0.30 -10.48 12.67
CA ASP A 31 -0.30 -10.30 14.15
C ASP A 31 0.33 -8.94 14.48
N THR A 32 -0.39 -7.94 15.00
CA THR A 32 -1.10 -7.74 16.30
C THR A 32 -0.16 -7.39 17.47
N GLU A 33 0.09 -6.09 17.64
CA GLU A 33 -0.22 -5.34 18.88
C GLU A 33 0.39 -3.92 18.81
N GLY A 34 -0.46 -2.90 18.95
CA GLY A 34 -0.05 -1.64 19.60
C GLY A 34 0.75 -0.59 18.82
N TYR A 35 0.90 -0.64 17.50
CA TYR A 35 1.72 0.36 16.78
C TYR A 35 0.95 1.32 15.86
N LEU A 36 1.18 2.61 16.10
CA LEU A 36 1.10 3.71 15.13
C LEU A 36 2.31 3.61 14.18
N PHE A 37 2.25 2.69 13.21
CA PHE A 37 3.23 2.40 12.15
C PHE A 37 4.70 2.20 12.58
N THR A 38 5.15 0.95 12.64
CA THR A 38 6.59 0.60 12.69
C THR A 38 6.89 -0.51 11.68
N ALA A 39 7.67 -0.18 10.65
CA ALA A 39 8.16 -1.05 9.57
C ALA A 39 7.06 -1.86 8.84
N ALA A 40 6.40 -1.22 7.87
CA ALA A 40 5.31 -1.81 7.09
C ALA A 40 5.82 -2.72 5.97
N GLY A 41 6.08 -3.99 6.29
CA GLY A 41 6.07 -5.13 5.37
C GLY A 41 6.62 -5.00 3.94
N ARG A 42 6.13 -5.90 3.08
CA ARG A 42 6.56 -6.00 1.67
C ARG A 42 5.87 -4.94 0.79
N TRP A 43 4.60 -4.58 1.05
CA TRP A 43 3.90 -3.49 0.38
C TRP A 43 4.26 -2.14 0.99
N GLN A 44 4.60 -1.16 0.14
CA GLN A 44 4.99 0.19 0.54
C GLN A 44 4.39 1.22 -0.40
N CYS A 45 3.98 2.37 0.14
CA CYS A 45 3.53 3.51 -0.65
C CYS A 45 4.72 4.21 -1.33
N LEU A 46 4.59 4.47 -2.62
CA LEU A 46 5.53 5.28 -3.37
C LEU A 46 5.00 6.72 -3.50
N GLY A 47 5.65 7.63 -2.77
CA GLY A 47 5.25 9.03 -2.76
C GLY A 47 3.86 9.28 -2.15
N ALA A 48 3.36 10.49 -2.34
CA ALA A 48 2.04 10.90 -1.85
C ALA A 48 0.93 10.47 -2.81
N PRO A 49 -0.31 10.31 -2.30
CA PRO A 49 -1.49 10.13 -3.15
C PRO A 49 -1.63 11.23 -4.20
N PHE A 50 -2.19 10.88 -5.34
CA PHE A 50 -2.41 11.81 -6.45
C PHE A 50 -3.81 11.67 -7.03
N LYS A 51 -4.22 12.69 -7.80
CA LYS A 51 -5.50 12.71 -8.53
C LYS A 51 -5.27 12.30 -9.98
N ASP A 52 -6.15 11.45 -10.51
CA ASP A 52 -6.21 11.08 -11.92
C ASP A 52 -7.67 11.15 -12.39
N GLY A 53 -8.05 12.29 -12.99
CA GLY A 53 -9.44 12.61 -13.26
C GLY A 53 -10.24 12.77 -11.96
N GLU A 54 -11.37 12.07 -11.85
CA GLU A 54 -12.20 12.07 -10.64
C GLU A 54 -11.63 11.18 -9.53
N ASP A 55 -10.73 10.26 -9.88
CA ASP A 55 -10.23 9.24 -8.98
C ASP A 55 -9.07 9.72 -8.09
N HIS A 56 -9.01 9.16 -6.90
CA HIS A 56 -7.89 9.23 -5.98
C HIS A 56 -7.02 7.98 -6.13
N CYS A 57 -5.72 8.20 -6.28
CA CYS A 57 -4.75 7.16 -6.58
C CYS A 57 -3.61 7.10 -5.56
N GLN A 58 -3.07 5.91 -5.32
CA GLN A 58 -1.81 5.68 -4.60
C GLN A 58 -0.98 4.65 -5.35
N ALA A 59 0.27 5.00 -5.66
CA ALA A 59 1.24 4.06 -6.19
C ALA A 59 1.84 3.24 -5.03
N MET A 60 1.99 1.93 -5.24
CA MET A 60 2.54 1.00 -4.26
C MET A 60 3.55 0.05 -4.90
N VAL A 61 4.55 -0.37 -4.13
CA VAL A 61 5.52 -1.39 -4.49
C VAL A 61 5.47 -2.52 -3.48
N PHE A 62 5.62 -3.75 -3.96
CA PHE A 62 5.83 -4.94 -3.16
C PHE A 62 7.24 -5.46 -3.39
N GLU A 63 8.05 -5.56 -2.35
CA GLU A 63 9.39 -6.15 -2.42
C GLU A 63 9.39 -7.56 -1.83
N ARG A 64 9.89 -8.54 -2.59
CA ARG A 64 10.12 -9.92 -2.14
C ARG A 64 11.57 -10.28 -2.38
N ASP A 65 12.26 -10.72 -1.33
CA ASP A 65 13.53 -11.42 -1.50
C ASP A 65 13.23 -12.88 -1.85
N GLU A 66 13.79 -13.35 -2.95
CA GLU A 66 13.86 -14.77 -3.28
C GLU A 66 15.28 -15.26 -2.95
N ASP A 67 15.41 -16.19 -2.01
CA ASP A 67 16.67 -16.92 -1.78
C ASP A 67 17.11 -17.67 -3.05
#